data_AF-G2J4D9-F1
#
_entry.id   AF-G2J4D9-F1
#
_cell.length_a   1.000
_cell.length_b   1.000
_cell.length_c   1.000
_cell.angle_alpha   90.00
_cell.angle_beta   90.00
_cell.angle_gamma   90.00
#
_symmetry.space_group_name_H-M   'P 1'
#
loop_
_entity.id
_entity.type
_entity.pdbx_description
1 polymer ?
#
loop_
_entity_poly.entity_id
_entity_poly.type
_entity_poly.pdbx_seq_one_letter_code
_entity_poly.pdbx_strand_id
1 'polypeptide(L)'
;MISFALYYDAALTRPVTELALTGDSEGMGTPPRMRLWAGPTPGRVATAADGGDIVLSAQSTGAGIQANAVRLATSEDGLATGGASVSLGARIDVAVPVWLQITTQGIAVGDYRNLELVTNALKEAAL
;
A
#
# COMPACT_ATOMS: atom_id res chain seq x y z
N MET A 1 2.19 15.85 14.08
CA MET A 1 2.68 14.63 13.42
C MET A 1 1.66 14.30 12.33
N ILE A 2 2.08 14.27 11.07
CA ILE A 2 1.20 13.89 9.95
C ILE A 2 1.10 12.36 9.93
N SER A 3 -0.12 11.82 9.90
CA SER A 3 -0.33 10.39 9.67
C SER A 3 -0.63 10.16 8.19
N PHE A 4 -0.06 9.10 7.64
CA PHE A 4 -0.30 8.64 6.29
C PHE A 4 -0.85 7.22 6.36
N ALA A 5 -1.90 6.94 5.58
CA ALA A 5 -2.59 5.67 5.62
C ALA A 5 -3.07 5.25 4.23
N LEU A 6 -3.48 4.00 4.14
CA LEU A 6 -4.19 3.45 3.00
C LEU A 6 -5.68 3.37 3.30
N TYR A 7 -6.47 3.53 2.24
CA TYR A 7 -7.91 3.60 2.31
C TYR A 7 -8.55 2.79 1.17
N TYR A 8 -9.74 2.26 1.43
CA TYR A 8 -10.54 1.57 0.42
C TYR A 8 -11.24 2.54 -0.56
N ASP A 9 -11.28 3.84 -0.22
CA ASP A 9 -11.97 4.89 -0.98
C ASP A 9 -11.10 6.14 -1.16
N ALA A 10 -11.32 6.85 -2.27
CA ALA A 10 -10.60 8.08 -2.61
C ALA A 10 -10.91 9.25 -1.67
N ALA A 11 -12.01 9.18 -0.90
CA ALA A 11 -12.37 10.19 0.08
C ALA A 11 -11.61 10.03 1.40
N LEU A 12 -10.75 9.00 1.52
CA LEU A 12 -9.91 8.74 2.68
C LEU A 12 -10.73 8.54 3.97
N THR A 13 -11.88 7.84 3.86
CA THR A 13 -12.81 7.63 4.98
C THR A 13 -12.77 6.24 5.59
N ARG A 14 -12.34 5.23 4.83
CA ARG A 14 -12.28 3.82 5.26
C ARG A 14 -10.83 3.34 5.28
N PRO A 15 -10.11 3.50 6.40
CA PRO A 15 -8.72 3.07 6.50
C PRO A 15 -8.59 1.55 6.37
N VAL A 16 -7.51 1.10 5.76
CA VAL A 16 -7.12 -0.31 5.69
C VAL A 16 -6.43 -0.68 7.00
N THR A 17 -7.08 -1.49 7.84
CA THR A 17 -6.52 -1.97 9.11
C THR A 17 -6.02 -3.41 9.03
N GLU A 18 -6.52 -4.19 8.06
CA GLU A 18 -6.07 -5.54 7.76
C GLU A 18 -6.27 -5.84 6.26
N LEU A 19 -5.46 -6.73 5.73
CA LEU A 19 -5.56 -7.21 4.35
C LEU A 19 -6.21 -8.59 4.36
N ALA A 20 -7.45 -8.64 3.90
CA ALA A 20 -8.17 -9.89 3.69
C ALA A 20 -7.76 -10.47 2.33
N LEU A 21 -7.16 -11.66 2.33
CA LEU A 21 -6.89 -12.41 1.11
C LEU A 21 -8.04 -13.38 0.87
N THR A 22 -8.92 -13.05 -0.07
CA THR A 22 -10.03 -13.91 -0.48
C THR A 22 -9.66 -14.77 -1.69
N GLY A 23 -9.85 -16.08 -1.57
CA GLY A 23 -9.60 -17.07 -2.63
C GLY A 23 -10.40 -18.34 -2.39
N ASP A 24 -10.50 -19.19 -3.41
CA ASP A 24 -11.00 -20.55 -3.25
C ASP A 24 -9.94 -21.44 -2.58
N SER A 25 -10.40 -22.46 -1.86
CA SER A 25 -9.59 -23.35 -1.00
C SER A 25 -8.52 -24.15 -1.74
N GLU A 26 -8.48 -24.10 -3.07
CA GLU A 26 -7.50 -24.80 -3.93
C GLU A 26 -6.30 -23.92 -4.32
N GLY A 27 -6.20 -22.72 -3.73
CA GLY A 27 -5.12 -21.78 -3.98
C GLY A 27 -5.53 -20.73 -4.99
N MET A 28 -5.10 -19.49 -4.77
CA MET A 28 -5.43 -18.38 -5.66
C MET A 28 -4.72 -18.57 -7.00
N GLY A 29 -5.41 -19.15 -7.99
CA GLY A 29 -4.90 -19.34 -9.35
C GLY A 29 -4.56 -18.04 -10.07
N THR A 30 -5.04 -16.90 -9.56
CA THR A 30 -4.61 -15.55 -9.94
C THR A 30 -4.21 -14.77 -8.69
N PRO A 31 -3.03 -14.12 -8.66
CA PRO A 31 -2.65 -13.24 -7.56
C PRO A 31 -3.73 -12.18 -7.31
N PRO A 32 -4.26 -12.05 -6.09
CA PRO A 32 -5.26 -11.04 -5.76
C PRO A 32 -4.68 -9.66 -6.01
N ARG A 33 -5.45 -8.84 -6.73
CA ARG A 33 -5.15 -7.45 -7.01
C ARG A 33 -6.17 -6.57 -6.32
N MET A 34 -5.69 -5.51 -5.69
CA MET A 34 -6.54 -4.54 -5.01
C MET A 34 -6.12 -3.13 -5.39
N ARG A 35 -7.11 -2.27 -5.65
CA ARG A 35 -6.89 -0.84 -5.75
C ARG A 35 -7.20 -0.20 -4.40
N LEU A 36 -6.20 0.44 -3.82
CA LEU A 36 -6.26 1.21 -2.59
C LEU A 36 -5.95 2.67 -2.88
N TRP A 37 -6.17 3.52 -1.89
CA TRP A 37 -5.89 4.95 -1.96
C TRP A 37 -4.93 5.32 -0.84
N ALA A 38 -3.81 5.92 -1.21
CA ALA A 38 -2.77 6.37 -0.29
C ALA A 38 -2.91 7.87 -0.07
N GLY A 39 -2.93 8.31 1.18
CA GLY A 39 -3.04 9.73 1.47
C GLY A 39 -2.72 10.08 2.91
N PRO A 40 -2.41 11.36 3.18
CA PRO A 40 -2.33 11.87 4.54
C PRO A 40 -3.73 11.92 5.19
N THR A 41 -3.77 12.24 6.48
CA THR A 41 -5.02 12.64 7.14
C THR A 41 -5.82 13.63 6.28
N PRO A 42 -7.14 13.45 6.10
CA PRO A 42 -7.96 14.37 5.32
C PRO A 42 -7.72 15.84 5.68
N GLY A 43 -7.54 16.69 4.66
CA GLY A 43 -7.27 18.12 4.82
C GLY A 43 -5.82 18.48 5.15
N ARG A 44 -4.87 17.54 5.07
CA ARG A 44 -3.44 17.78 5.25
C ARG A 44 -2.68 17.52 3.95
N VAL A 45 -1.48 18.10 3.86
CA VAL A 45 -0.56 17.87 2.74
C VAL A 45 0.72 17.23 3.24
N ALA A 46 1.12 16.13 2.62
CA ALA A 46 2.36 15.42 2.91
C ALA A 46 3.45 15.71 1.88
N THR A 47 4.68 15.82 2.36
CA THR A 47 5.92 15.77 1.56
C THR A 47 6.94 14.87 2.25
N ALA A 48 7.88 14.31 1.49
CA ALA A 48 8.97 13.55 2.08
C ALA A 48 9.88 14.49 2.91
N ALA A 49 10.34 14.01 4.07
CA ALA A 49 11.15 14.81 4.98
C ALA A 49 12.51 15.18 4.35
N ASP A 50 13.08 14.26 3.58
CA ASP A 50 14.35 14.38 2.85
C ASP A 50 14.26 15.27 1.59
N GLY A 51 13.05 15.70 1.19
CA GLY A 51 12.80 16.51 0.00
C GLY A 51 12.72 15.72 -1.32
N GLY A 52 12.77 14.39 -1.27
CA GLY A 52 12.55 13.52 -2.42
C GLY A 52 11.08 13.12 -2.59
N ASP A 53 10.88 11.94 -3.15
CA ASP A 53 9.55 11.34 -3.30
C ASP A 53 9.06 10.68 -2.00
N ILE A 54 7.75 10.70 -1.81
CA ILE A 54 7.09 9.84 -0.84
C ILE A 54 7.14 8.42 -1.39
N VAL A 55 7.79 7.51 -0.65
CA VAL A 55 7.93 6.11 -1.03
C VAL A 55 7.06 5.27 -0.11
N LEU A 56 6.11 4.53 -0.67
CA LEU A 56 5.32 3.53 0.04
C LEU A 56 6.00 2.16 -0.11
N SER A 57 6.21 1.45 0.99
CA SER A 57 6.87 0.16 1.02
C SER A 57 6.08 -0.87 1.82
N ALA A 58 6.02 -2.09 1.31
CA ALA A 58 5.53 -3.27 2.00
C ALA A 58 6.60 -3.80 2.96
N GLN A 59 6.22 -4.02 4.22
CA GLN A 59 7.08 -4.55 5.26
C GLN A 59 6.38 -5.72 5.94
N SER A 60 7.08 -6.87 6.05
CA SER A 60 6.59 -7.98 6.85
C SER A 60 7.11 -7.88 8.28
N THR A 61 6.24 -8.09 9.26
CA THR A 61 6.55 -8.05 10.70
C THR A 61 6.64 -9.45 11.32
N GLY A 62 6.50 -10.52 10.53
CA GLY A 62 6.58 -11.88 11.05
C GLY A 62 6.31 -12.99 10.03
N ALA A 63 5.86 -14.14 10.53
CA ALA A 63 5.45 -15.27 9.69
C ALA A 63 4.12 -14.94 8.97
N GLY A 64 4.03 -15.31 7.69
CA GLY A 64 2.90 -14.98 6.82
C GLY A 64 3.36 -14.38 5.49
N ILE A 65 2.63 -13.38 4.99
CA ILE A 65 2.94 -12.70 3.73
C ILE A 65 4.31 -12.01 3.85
N GLN A 66 5.25 -12.40 3.00
CA GLN A 66 6.57 -11.78 2.94
C GLN A 66 6.54 -10.55 2.02
N ALA A 67 7.36 -9.53 2.31
CA ALA A 67 7.39 -8.30 1.52
C ALA A 67 7.73 -8.56 0.05
N ASN A 68 8.56 -9.57 -0.25
CA ASN A 68 8.90 -9.97 -1.62
C ASN A 68 7.74 -10.63 -2.39
N ALA A 69 6.67 -11.03 -1.70
CA ALA A 69 5.45 -11.50 -2.34
C ALA A 69 4.55 -10.33 -2.79
N VAL A 70 4.81 -9.11 -2.31
CA VAL A 70 3.99 -7.92 -2.59
C VAL A 70 4.57 -7.17 -3.78
N ARG A 71 3.68 -6.73 -4.67
CA ARG A 71 3.97 -5.77 -5.72
C ARG A 71 3.06 -4.57 -5.55
N LEU A 72 3.65 -3.39 -5.58
CA LEU A 72 2.99 -2.09 -5.52
C LEU A 72 3.23 -1.33 -6.82
N ALA A 73 2.20 -0.62 -7.28
CA ALA A 73 2.27 0.24 -8.46
C ALA A 73 1.23 1.37 -8.36
N THR A 74 1.43 2.47 -9.09
CA THR A 74 0.44 3.56 -9.20
C THR A 74 -0.59 3.31 -10.31
N SER A 75 -0.45 2.22 -11.07
CA SER A 75 -1.38 1.76 -12.10
C SER A 75 -1.49 0.22 -12.08
N GLU A 76 -2.58 -0.33 -12.62
CA GLU A 76 -2.77 -1.78 -12.67
C GLU A 76 -1.70 -2.45 -13.54
N ASP A 77 -1.46 -1.92 -14.74
CA ASP A 77 -0.44 -2.44 -15.66
C ASP A 77 0.97 -2.37 -15.06
N GLY A 78 1.22 -1.37 -14.19
CA GLY A 78 2.48 -1.21 -13.49
C GLY A 78 2.81 -2.36 -12.54
N LEU A 79 1.84 -3.17 -12.11
CA LEU A 79 2.08 -4.36 -11.27
C LEU A 79 2.99 -5.39 -11.93
N ALA A 80 3.05 -5.43 -13.27
CA ALA A 80 3.91 -6.36 -14.00
C ALA A 80 5.41 -6.14 -13.70
N THR A 81 5.80 -4.89 -13.44
CA THR A 81 7.18 -4.47 -13.12
C THR A 81 7.32 -3.92 -11.71
N GLY A 82 6.22 -3.81 -10.96
CA GLY A 82 6.19 -3.30 -9.59
C GLY A 82 6.96 -4.18 -8.62
N GLY A 83 7.45 -3.55 -7.55
CA GLY A 83 8.18 -4.21 -6.48
C GLY A 83 7.51 -4.03 -5.12
N ALA A 84 8.22 -4.37 -4.05
CA ALA A 84 7.75 -4.17 -2.68
C ALA A 84 7.61 -2.68 -2.30
N SER A 85 8.06 -1.75 -3.15
CA SER A 85 7.92 -0.31 -2.94
C SER A 85 7.51 0.41 -4.22
N VAL A 86 6.91 1.59 -4.06
CA VAL A 86 6.47 2.47 -5.14
C VAL A 86 6.64 3.94 -4.76
N SER A 87 7.09 4.77 -5.69
CA SER A 87 7.08 6.23 -5.53
C SER A 87 5.66 6.76 -5.77
N LEU A 88 5.19 7.59 -4.86
CA LEU A 88 3.91 8.30 -4.94
C LEU A 88 4.09 9.77 -5.39
N GLY A 89 5.33 10.19 -5.65
CA GLY A 89 5.72 11.56 -5.97
C GLY A 89 6.09 12.42 -4.76
N ALA A 90 6.56 13.64 -5.01
CA ALA A 90 7.13 14.52 -4.00
C ALA A 90 6.13 15.18 -3.04
N ARG A 91 4.85 15.28 -3.45
CA ARG A 91 3.78 15.96 -2.70
C ARG A 91 2.46 15.24 -2.88
N ILE A 92 1.74 15.04 -1.78
CA ILE A 92 0.40 14.44 -1.77
C ILE A 92 -0.53 15.34 -0.96
N ASP A 93 -1.42 16.04 -1.66
CA ASP A 93 -2.50 16.87 -1.15
C ASP A 93 -3.89 16.24 -1.37
N VAL A 94 -3.97 15.21 -2.21
CA VAL A 94 -5.16 14.39 -2.47
C VAL A 94 -4.80 12.91 -2.48
N ALA A 95 -5.81 12.03 -2.37
CA ALA A 95 -5.61 10.59 -2.43
C ALA A 95 -4.91 10.15 -3.73
N VAL A 96 -3.87 9.32 -3.62
CA VAL A 96 -3.15 8.71 -4.75
C VAL A 96 -3.61 7.25 -4.90
N PRO A 97 -4.06 6.80 -6.08
CA PRO A 97 -4.40 5.41 -6.27
C PRO A 97 -3.14 4.54 -6.25
N VAL A 98 -3.19 3.44 -5.52
CA VAL A 98 -2.13 2.43 -5.44
C VAL A 98 -2.74 1.07 -5.70
N TRP A 99 -2.14 0.36 -6.64
CA TRP A 99 -2.42 -1.03 -6.92
C TRP A 99 -1.48 -1.93 -6.12
N LEU A 100 -2.06 -2.92 -5.47
CA LEU A 100 -1.36 -3.93 -4.70
C LEU A 100 -1.69 -5.30 -5.28
N GLN A 101 -0.66 -6.10 -5.52
CA GLN A 101 -0.78 -7.51 -5.87
C GLN A 101 0.02 -8.33 -4.86
N ILE A 102 -0.58 -9.41 -4.34
CA ILE A 102 0.12 -10.36 -3.47
C ILE A 102 0.30 -11.67 -4.24
N THR A 103 1.54 -12.14 -4.34
CA THR A 103 1.85 -13.45 -4.90
C THR A 103 1.52 -14.51 -3.87
N THR A 104 0.70 -15.48 -4.23
CA THR A 104 0.05 -16.41 -3.30
C THR A 104 0.65 -17.80 -3.31
N GLN A 105 1.72 -18.02 -4.09
CA GLN A 105 2.39 -19.31 -4.14
C GLN A 105 2.91 -19.68 -2.75
N GLY A 106 2.32 -20.71 -2.14
CA GLY A 106 2.65 -21.16 -0.79
C GLY A 106 2.02 -20.34 0.34
N ILE A 107 1.06 -19.45 0.06
CA ILE A 107 0.30 -18.68 1.05
C ILE A 107 -1.13 -19.23 1.11
N ALA A 108 -1.58 -19.63 2.31
CA ALA A 108 -2.94 -20.09 2.52
C ALA A 108 -3.96 -18.93 2.40
N VAL A 109 -5.22 -19.26 2.15
CA VAL A 109 -6.31 -18.27 2.25
C VAL A 109 -6.54 -17.93 3.72
N GLY A 110 -6.72 -16.65 4.04
CA GLY A 110 -6.97 -16.19 5.41
C GLY A 110 -6.71 -14.70 5.60
N ASP A 111 -6.90 -14.26 6.85
CA ASP A 111 -6.63 -12.88 7.26
C ASP A 111 -5.19 -12.72 7.74
N TYR A 112 -4.49 -11.73 7.18
CA TYR A 112 -3.09 -11.48 7.50
C TYR A 112 -2.91 -10.11 8.13
N ARG A 113 -2.25 -10.09 9.29
CA ARG A 113 -1.87 -8.89 10.04
C ARG A 113 -0.35 -8.67 10.12
N ASN A 114 0.41 -9.54 9.46
CA ASN A 114 1.88 -9.51 9.47
C ASN A 114 2.46 -8.63 8.34
N LEU A 115 1.62 -7.99 7.53
CA LEU A 115 2.03 -7.12 6.43
C LEU A 115 1.59 -5.70 6.74
N GLU A 116 2.58 -4.81 6.83
CA GLU A 116 2.39 -3.38 7.03
C GLU A 116 2.83 -2.63 5.77
N LEU A 117 2.17 -1.52 5.47
CA LEU A 117 2.54 -0.61 4.40
C LEU A 117 2.99 0.70 5.04
N VAL A 118 4.27 1.00 4.89
CA VAL A 118 4.95 2.10 5.57
C VAL A 118 5.48 3.10 4.56
N THR A 119 5.54 4.37 4.94
CA THR A 119 6.21 5.38 4.13
C THR A 119 7.60 5.69 4.68
N ASN A 120 8.44 6.32 3.85
CA ASN A 120 9.56 7.09 4.38
C ASN A 120 9.07 8.22 5.31
N ALA A 121 10.00 8.85 6.03
CA ALA A 121 9.68 9.93 6.95
C ALA A 121 8.97 11.08 6.21
N LEU A 122 7.84 11.54 6.76
CA LEU A 122 7.02 12.59 6.17
C LEU A 122 7.05 13.86 7.01
N LYS A 123 6.83 15.00 6.36
CA LYS A 123 6.53 16.28 6.99
C LYS A 123 5.28 16.90 6.38
N GLU A 124 4.57 17.66 7.20
CA GLU A 124 3.45 18.47 6.75
C GLU A 124 3.99 19.64 5.92
N ALA A 125 3.42 19.85 4.73
CA ALA A 125 3.73 21.00 3.91
C ALA A 125 2.78 22.16 4.23
N ALA A 126 3.29 23.39 4.17
CA ALA A 126 2.43 24.57 4.13
C ALA A 126 1.54 24.51 2.87
N LEU A 127 0.28 24.90 3.05
CA LEU A 127 -0.68 25.09 1.96
C LEU A 127 -0.23 26.25 1.06
#